data_AF-I6AP73-F1
#
_entry.id   AF-I6AP73-F1
#
_cell.length_a   1.000
_cell.length_b   1.000
_cell.length_c   1.000
_cell.angle_alpha   90.00
_cell.angle_beta   90.00
_cell.angle_gamma   90.00
#
_symmetry.space_group_name_H-M   'P 1'
#
loop_
_entity.id
_entity.type
_entity.pdbx_description
1 polymer ?
#
loop_
_entity_poly.entity_id
_entity_poly.type
_entity_poly.pdbx_seq_one_letter_code
_entity_poly.pdbx_strand_id
1 'polypeptide(L)'
;MNRTFYILLFIASCVFGIAFYQMRADEFDDILGPETAVVPSDAEEDADAPWTPPPPYVLPPALDELQLRQLDAAISALDIPPSLAASLRYALTVSPVRGEVLTSGGLVILTPPVLTDPLASLESWLRIARAANITELPAFAHGTPAWVRWRQLSANPRATEADWIGFYQSLQS
;
A
#
# COMPACT_ATOMS: atom_id res chain seq x y z
N MET A 1 55.67 -10.06 -8.12
CA MET A 1 54.30 -10.53 -7.80
C MET A 1 54.00 -11.70 -8.72
N ASN A 2 53.89 -12.92 -8.20
CA ASN A 2 53.90 -14.15 -9.01
C ASN A 2 52.55 -14.40 -9.68
N ARG A 3 52.58 -14.58 -11.00
CA ARG A 3 51.40 -14.82 -11.87
C ARG A 3 50.59 -16.06 -11.43
N THR A 4 51.25 -17.02 -10.81
CA THR A 4 50.67 -18.22 -10.17
C THR A 4 49.76 -17.88 -8.99
N PHE A 5 50.06 -16.82 -8.24
CA PHE A 5 49.26 -16.37 -7.10
C PHE A 5 47.88 -15.87 -7.54
N TYR A 6 47.81 -15.13 -8.66
CA TYR A 6 46.56 -14.63 -9.21
C TYR A 6 45.66 -15.74 -9.76
N ILE A 7 46.25 -16.78 -10.35
CA ILE A 7 45.50 -17.93 -10.87
C ILE A 7 44.89 -18.71 -9.71
N LEU A 8 45.64 -18.91 -8.62
CA LEU A 8 45.12 -19.56 -7.41
C LEU A 8 44.01 -18.75 -6.74
N LEU A 9 44.14 -17.42 -6.73
CA LEU A 9 43.13 -16.52 -6.15
C LEU A 9 41.84 -16.50 -7.00
N PHE A 10 41.97 -16.55 -8.33
CA PHE A 10 40.84 -16.66 -9.24
C PHE A 10 40.13 -18.01 -9.11
N ILE A 11 40.87 -19.13 -9.05
CA ILE A 11 40.29 -20.45 -8.83
C ILE A 11 39.61 -20.53 -7.46
N ALA A 12 40.22 -20.00 -6.40
CA ALA A 12 39.61 -19.92 -5.08
C ALA A 12 38.32 -19.09 -5.10
N SER A 13 38.30 -17.95 -5.80
CA SER A 13 37.10 -17.11 -5.96
C SER A 13 36.00 -17.82 -6.76
N CYS A 14 36.34 -18.60 -7.79
CA CYS A 14 35.37 -19.36 -8.58
C CYS A 14 34.77 -20.52 -7.76
N VAL A 15 35.58 -21.24 -6.97
CA VAL A 15 35.09 -22.32 -6.10
C VAL A 15 34.20 -21.76 -4.98
N PHE A 16 34.57 -20.62 -4.39
CA PHE A 16 33.74 -19.97 -3.37
C PHE A 16 32.40 -19.47 -3.95
N GLY A 17 32.41 -18.91 -5.16
CA GLY A 17 31.20 -18.49 -5.86
C GLY A 17 30.25 -19.63 -6.20
N ILE A 18 30.78 -20.79 -6.61
CA ILE A 18 29.98 -21.99 -6.92
C ILE A 18 29.41 -22.61 -5.65
N ALA A 19 30.18 -22.66 -4.55
CA ALA A 19 29.70 -23.15 -3.25
C ALA A 19 28.60 -22.24 -2.67
N PHE A 20 28.71 -20.93 -2.84
CA PHE A 20 27.67 -19.97 -2.41
C PHE A 20 26.40 -20.06 -3.27
N TYR A 21 26.54 -20.39 -4.56
CA TYR A 21 25.40 -20.63 -5.46
C TYR A 21 24.68 -21.95 -5.14
N GLN A 22 25.41 -23.02 -4.79
CA GLN A 22 24.80 -24.30 -4.40
C GLN A 22 24.11 -24.23 -3.04
N MET A 23 24.64 -23.50 -2.05
CA MET A 23 23.93 -23.29 -0.77
C MET A 23 22.61 -22.51 -0.93
N ARG A 24 22.46 -21.68 -1.96
CA ARG A 24 21.19 -20.98 -2.26
C ARG A 24 20.23 -21.78 -3.14
N ALA A 25 20.71 -22.82 -3.82
CA ALA A 25 19.86 -23.69 -4.64
C ALA A 25 19.11 -24.71 -3.76
N ASP A 26 19.75 -25.24 -2.72
CA ASP A 26 19.10 -26.13 -1.73
C ASP A 26 17.97 -25.41 -0.96
N GLU A 27 18.09 -24.11 -0.69
CA GLU A 27 17.05 -23.34 0.00
C GLU A 27 15.81 -23.06 -0.87
N PHE A 28 15.92 -23.21 -2.20
CA PHE A 28 14.78 -23.06 -3.13
C PHE A 28 14.16 -24.41 -3.54
N ASP A 29 14.83 -25.54 -3.33
CA ASP A 29 14.26 -26.87 -3.63
C ASP A 29 13.33 -27.37 -2.49
N ASP A 30 13.47 -26.83 -1.28
CA ASP A 30 12.55 -27.08 -0.14
C ASP A 30 11.20 -26.35 -0.26
N ILE A 31 11.01 -25.47 -1.25
CA ILE A 31 9.72 -24.80 -1.52
C ILE A 31 8.75 -25.74 -2.29
N LEU A 32 9.23 -26.87 -2.81
CA LEU A 32 8.42 -27.90 -3.47
C LEU A 32 8.38 -29.21 -2.66
N GLY A 33 8.37 -29.11 -1.33
CA GLY A 33 8.00 -30.22 -0.44
C GLY A 33 6.60 -30.77 -0.77
N PRO A 34 6.35 -32.06 -0.46
CA PRO A 34 5.15 -32.77 -0.90
C PRO A 34 3.89 -32.12 -0.34
N GLU A 35 2.90 -31.96 -1.21
CA GLU A 35 1.51 -31.58 -0.96
C GLU A 35 1.20 -31.33 0.52
N THR A 36 1.26 -30.05 0.91
CA THR A 36 0.63 -29.66 2.17
C THR A 36 -0.84 -29.96 2.01
N ALA A 37 -1.29 -31.00 2.73
CA ALA A 37 -2.67 -31.41 2.81
C ALA A 37 -3.54 -30.15 2.93
N VAL A 38 -4.29 -29.88 1.87
CA VAL A 38 -5.44 -29.00 1.91
C VAL A 38 -6.25 -29.50 3.10
N VAL A 39 -6.28 -28.71 4.17
CA VAL A 39 -7.27 -28.90 5.23
C VAL A 39 -8.60 -28.85 4.50
N PRO A 40 -9.37 -29.95 4.41
CA PRO A 40 -10.76 -29.83 4.02
C PRO A 40 -11.39 -29.09 5.18
N SER A 41 -11.58 -27.77 5.02
CA SER A 41 -12.60 -27.10 5.80
C SER A 41 -13.89 -27.76 5.35
N ASP A 42 -14.52 -28.52 6.23
CA ASP A 42 -15.82 -29.12 6.06
C ASP A 42 -16.85 -28.04 5.69
N ALA A 43 -16.94 -27.73 4.40
CA ALA A 43 -18.16 -27.33 3.78
C ALA A 43 -18.65 -28.59 3.10
N GLU A 44 -19.67 -29.22 3.68
CA GLU A 44 -20.57 -30.07 2.91
C GLU A 44 -21.15 -29.18 1.80
N GLU A 45 -20.44 -29.17 0.68
CA GLU A 45 -20.77 -28.43 -0.51
C GLU A 45 -21.96 -29.15 -1.13
N ASP A 46 -23.12 -28.52 -0.96
CA ASP A 46 -24.38 -28.82 -1.62
C ASP A 46 -24.12 -28.94 -3.12
N ALA A 47 -23.91 -30.18 -3.58
CA ALA A 47 -23.44 -30.53 -4.93
C ALA A 47 -24.45 -30.19 -6.04
N ASP A 48 -25.57 -29.57 -5.69
CA ASP A 48 -26.64 -29.14 -6.60
C ASP A 48 -26.75 -27.60 -6.71
N ALA A 49 -25.84 -26.81 -6.12
CA ALA A 49 -25.86 -25.36 -6.28
C ALA A 49 -25.49 -24.95 -7.73
N PRO A 50 -26.39 -24.29 -8.48
CA PRO A 50 -26.07 -23.79 -9.82
C PRO A 50 -24.89 -22.81 -9.73
N TRP A 51 -23.87 -23.01 -10.57
CA TRP A 51 -22.75 -22.07 -10.68
C TRP A 51 -23.29 -20.66 -10.91
N THR A 52 -23.15 -19.81 -9.90
CA THR A 52 -23.57 -18.40 -9.97
C THR A 52 -22.33 -17.60 -10.32
N PRO A 53 -22.31 -16.87 -11.45
CA PRO A 53 -21.18 -16.01 -11.75
C PRO A 53 -21.00 -14.98 -10.62
N PRO A 54 -19.76 -14.63 -10.24
CA PRO A 54 -19.53 -13.58 -9.27
C PRO A 54 -20.22 -12.29 -9.75
N PRO A 55 -20.78 -11.48 -8.83
CA PRO A 55 -21.46 -10.25 -9.20
C PRO A 55 -20.51 -9.38 -10.03
N PRO A 56 -21.01 -8.71 -11.09
CA PRO A 56 -20.18 -7.84 -11.90
C PRO A 56 -19.55 -6.77 -11.00
N TYR A 57 -18.26 -6.49 -11.21
CA TYR A 57 -17.56 -5.45 -10.47
C TYR A 57 -18.23 -4.09 -10.77
N VAL A 58 -18.98 -3.58 -9.80
CA VAL A 58 -19.58 -2.24 -9.88
C VAL A 58 -18.55 -1.26 -9.36
N LEU A 59 -18.16 -0.30 -10.21
CA LEU A 59 -17.31 0.81 -9.79
C LEU A 59 -17.99 1.55 -8.64
N PRO A 60 -17.27 1.88 -7.55
CA PRO A 60 -17.81 2.71 -6.49
C PRO A 60 -18.37 4.02 -7.07
N PRO A 61 -19.48 4.55 -6.51
CA PRO A 61 -20.06 5.78 -7.01
C PRO A 61 -19.01 6.90 -6.93
N ALA A 62 -18.75 7.54 -8.07
CA ALA A 62 -17.98 8.78 -8.10
C ALA A 62 -18.74 9.87 -7.36
N LEU A 63 -18.01 10.87 -6.85
CA LEU A 63 -18.61 12.06 -6.24
C LEU A 63 -19.53 12.75 -7.25
N ASP A 64 -20.70 13.20 -6.80
CA ASP A 64 -21.59 13.98 -7.64
C ASP A 64 -21.03 15.39 -7.91
N GLU A 65 -21.54 16.09 -8.94
CA GLU A 65 -21.05 17.42 -9.30
C GLU A 65 -21.19 18.45 -8.17
N LEU A 66 -22.20 18.32 -7.33
CA LEU A 66 -22.47 19.25 -6.23
C LEU A 66 -21.45 19.05 -5.11
N GLN A 67 -21.16 17.80 -4.75
CA GLN A 67 -20.13 17.39 -3.79
C GLN A 67 -18.75 17.83 -4.26
N LEU A 68 -18.44 17.68 -5.56
CA LEU A 68 -17.18 18.17 -6.13
C LEU A 68 -17.04 19.69 -6.00
N ARG A 69 -18.09 20.46 -6.29
CA ARG A 69 -18.07 21.92 -6.12
C ARG A 69 -17.93 22.32 -4.66
N GLN A 70 -18.61 21.63 -3.75
CA GLN A 70 -18.50 21.88 -2.31
C GLN A 70 -17.10 21.56 -1.79
N LEU A 71 -16.52 20.44 -2.21
CA LEU A 71 -15.15 20.07 -1.87
C LEU A 71 -14.14 21.10 -2.38
N ASP A 72 -14.29 21.52 -3.63
CA ASP A 72 -13.44 22.54 -4.23
C ASP A 72 -13.53 23.87 -3.48
N ALA A 73 -14.74 24.31 -3.14
CA ALA A 73 -14.96 25.53 -2.37
C ALA A 73 -14.35 25.42 -0.96
N ALA A 74 -14.53 24.26 -0.31
CA ALA A 74 -13.98 24.00 1.02
C ALA A 74 -12.45 24.04 0.99
N ILE A 75 -11.81 23.33 0.07
CA ILE A 75 -10.34 23.32 -0.08
C ILE A 75 -9.81 24.71 -0.44
N SER A 76 -10.49 25.44 -1.33
CA SER A 76 -10.05 26.80 -1.73
C SER A 76 -10.16 27.83 -0.60
N ALA A 77 -11.03 27.59 0.38
CA ALA A 77 -11.18 28.46 1.54
C ALA A 77 -10.14 28.19 2.65
N LEU A 78 -9.35 27.11 2.55
CA LEU A 78 -8.36 26.76 3.55
C LEU A 78 -7.05 27.52 3.32
N ASP A 79 -6.48 28.05 4.40
CA ASP A 79 -5.12 28.58 4.42
C ASP A 79 -4.12 27.41 4.59
N ILE A 80 -3.87 26.68 3.49
CA ILE A 80 -2.95 25.54 3.43
C ILE A 80 -2.01 25.67 2.23
N PRO A 81 -0.83 25.01 2.25
CA PRO A 81 0.07 25.01 1.10
C PRO A 81 -0.62 24.51 -0.18
N PRO A 82 -0.35 25.13 -1.34
CA PRO A 82 -1.01 24.76 -2.60
C PRO A 82 -0.70 23.32 -3.03
N SER A 83 0.48 22.79 -2.69
CA SER A 83 0.83 21.38 -2.93
C SER A 83 -0.06 20.43 -2.12
N LEU A 84 -0.33 20.76 -0.86
CA LEU A 84 -1.25 20.01 0.01
C LEU A 84 -2.69 20.09 -0.50
N ALA A 85 -3.15 21.28 -0.89
CA ALA A 85 -4.49 21.47 -1.44
C ALA A 85 -4.71 20.61 -2.70
N ALA A 86 -3.75 20.59 -3.62
CA ALA A 86 -3.82 19.79 -4.85
C ALA A 86 -3.82 18.28 -4.55
N SER A 87 -2.97 17.83 -3.63
CA SER A 87 -2.87 16.41 -3.28
C SER A 87 -4.08 15.91 -2.48
N LEU A 88 -4.66 16.72 -1.58
CA LEU A 88 -5.93 16.43 -0.91
C LEU A 88 -7.09 16.32 -1.89
N ARG A 89 -7.20 17.27 -2.83
CA ARG A 89 -8.23 17.26 -3.88
C ARG A 89 -8.13 16.01 -4.74
N TYR A 90 -6.93 15.65 -5.19
CA TYR A 90 -6.72 14.45 -5.98
C TYR A 90 -7.04 13.18 -5.19
N ALA A 91 -6.52 13.07 -3.96
CA ALA A 91 -6.75 11.87 -3.14
C ALA A 91 -8.22 11.67 -2.77
N LEU A 92 -8.96 12.72 -2.37
CA LEU A 92 -10.38 12.61 -2.00
C LEU A 92 -11.29 12.29 -3.20
N THR A 93 -10.89 12.65 -4.42
CA THR A 93 -11.66 12.33 -5.64
C THR A 93 -11.35 10.93 -6.17
N VAL A 94 -10.11 10.45 -6.04
CA VAL A 94 -9.68 9.16 -6.61
C VAL A 94 -9.77 8.00 -5.62
N SER A 95 -9.53 8.24 -4.34
CA SER A 95 -9.50 7.19 -3.30
C SER A 95 -10.79 6.37 -3.19
N PRO A 96 -12.02 6.96 -3.27
CA PRO A 96 -13.27 6.20 -3.21
C PRO A 96 -13.42 5.14 -4.31
N VAL A 97 -12.76 5.37 -5.47
CA VAL A 97 -12.90 4.54 -6.67
C VAL A 97 -11.80 3.49 -6.77
N ARG A 98 -10.58 3.81 -6.31
CA ARG A 98 -9.38 3.00 -6.59
C ARG A 98 -8.79 2.31 -5.36
N GLY A 99 -9.15 2.71 -4.13
CA GLY A 99 -8.58 2.18 -2.88
C GLY A 99 -7.11 2.55 -2.65
N GLU A 100 -6.27 2.48 -3.70
CA GLU A 100 -4.90 2.97 -3.74
C GLU A 100 -4.80 4.13 -4.73
N VAL A 101 -4.25 5.25 -4.25
CA VAL A 101 -4.07 6.45 -5.08
C VAL A 101 -2.64 6.43 -5.61
N LEU A 102 -2.50 6.26 -6.92
CA LEU A 102 -1.19 6.23 -7.58
C LEU A 102 -0.80 7.61 -8.12
N THR A 103 0.47 7.98 -7.93
CA THR A 103 1.11 9.09 -8.65
C THR A 103 1.48 8.67 -10.08
N SER A 104 1.80 9.64 -10.95
CA SER A 104 2.29 9.36 -12.30
C SER A 104 3.59 8.56 -12.33
N GLY A 105 4.37 8.59 -11.25
CA GLY A 105 5.59 7.81 -11.08
C GLY A 105 5.38 6.39 -10.51
N GLY A 106 4.12 5.96 -10.31
CA GLY A 106 3.81 4.64 -9.76
C GLY A 106 4.00 4.52 -8.24
N LEU A 107 4.06 5.65 -7.52
CA LEU A 107 4.08 5.66 -6.05
C LEU A 107 2.66 5.68 -5.50
N VAL A 108 2.44 5.04 -4.36
CA VAL A 108 1.18 5.04 -3.62
C VAL A 108 1.15 6.22 -2.67
N ILE A 109 0.14 7.07 -2.79
CA ILE A 109 -0.14 8.13 -1.82
C ILE A 109 -0.81 7.51 -0.61
N LEU A 110 -0.13 7.56 0.54
CA LEU A 110 -0.58 6.93 1.77
C LEU A 110 -1.58 7.86 2.47
N THR A 111 -2.87 7.68 2.17
CA THR A 111 -3.98 8.49 2.71
C THR A 111 -4.81 7.71 3.74
N PRO A 112 -5.45 8.37 4.71
CA PRO A 112 -6.43 7.70 5.56
C PRO A 112 -7.63 7.21 4.73
N PRO A 113 -8.49 6.32 5.26
CA PRO A 113 -9.69 5.91 4.55
C PRO A 113 -10.62 7.11 4.30
N VAL A 114 -11.29 7.09 3.15
CA VAL A 114 -12.36 8.05 2.84
C VAL A 114 -13.65 7.57 3.51
N LEU A 115 -14.26 8.46 4.28
CA LEU A 115 -15.58 8.25 4.87
C LEU A 115 -16.67 8.42 3.81
N THR A 116 -17.89 7.99 4.13
CA THR A 116 -19.05 8.15 3.22
C THR A 116 -19.27 9.61 2.81
N ASP A 117 -18.97 10.56 3.69
CA ASP A 117 -18.99 12.00 3.39
C ASP A 117 -17.56 12.52 3.07
N PRO A 118 -17.34 13.07 1.86
CA PRO A 118 -16.06 13.66 1.47
C PRO A 118 -15.64 14.85 2.33
N LEU A 119 -16.60 15.64 2.83
CA LEU A 119 -16.29 16.81 3.66
C LEU A 119 -15.84 16.38 5.06
N ALA A 120 -16.53 15.41 5.66
CA ALA A 120 -16.07 14.78 6.91
C ALA A 120 -14.68 14.15 6.76
N SER A 121 -14.40 13.53 5.60
CA SER A 121 -13.08 12.99 5.28
C SER A 121 -12.02 14.08 5.22
N LEU A 122 -12.30 15.18 4.51
CA LEU A 122 -11.41 16.34 4.45
C LEU A 122 -11.12 16.90 5.84
N GLU A 123 -12.14 17.09 6.68
CA GLU A 123 -11.96 17.59 8.04
C GLU A 123 -11.09 16.66 8.89
N SER A 124 -11.35 15.35 8.86
CA SER A 124 -10.55 14.35 9.57
C SER A 124 -9.10 14.35 9.09
N TRP A 125 -8.87 14.36 7.77
CA TRP A 125 -7.53 14.37 7.18
C TRP A 125 -6.77 15.65 7.55
N LEU A 126 -7.43 16.82 7.60
CA LEU A 126 -6.80 18.06 8.04
C LEU A 126 -6.44 18.03 9.53
N ARG A 127 -7.29 17.45 10.38
CA ARG A 127 -6.99 17.27 11.81
C ARG A 127 -5.78 16.35 12.00
N ILE A 128 -5.74 15.22 11.29
CA ILE A 128 -4.60 14.30 11.27
C ILE A 128 -3.35 15.03 10.76
N ALA A 129 -3.44 15.74 9.65
CA ALA A 129 -2.31 16.41 9.02
C ALA A 129 -1.67 17.47 9.93
N ARG A 130 -2.50 18.28 10.58
CA ARG A 130 -2.06 19.29 11.56
C ARG A 130 -1.42 18.65 12.79
N ALA A 131 -2.04 17.59 13.34
CA ALA A 131 -1.53 16.91 14.53
C ALA A 131 -0.25 16.11 14.26
N ALA A 132 -0.09 15.56 13.05
CA ALA A 132 1.12 14.91 12.60
C ALA A 132 2.18 15.86 12.03
N ASN A 133 1.87 17.17 11.94
CA ASN A 133 2.71 18.19 11.34
C ASN A 133 3.20 17.81 9.93
N ILE A 134 2.33 17.22 9.09
CA ILE A 134 2.65 16.95 7.69
C ILE A 134 2.18 18.12 6.82
N THR A 135 3.07 18.57 5.93
CA THR A 135 2.77 19.62 4.95
C THR A 135 2.39 19.06 3.59
N GLU A 136 2.62 17.76 3.36
CA GLU A 136 2.31 17.05 2.11
C GLU A 136 1.91 15.60 2.41
N LEU A 137 1.09 15.02 1.54
CA LEU A 137 0.74 13.61 1.66
C LEU A 137 1.91 12.73 1.21
N PRO A 138 2.40 11.81 2.06
CA PRO A 138 3.53 10.96 1.72
C PRO A 138 3.21 9.99 0.59
N ALA A 139 4.16 9.82 -0.33
CA ALA A 139 4.07 8.85 -1.42
C ALA A 139 5.22 7.86 -1.35
N PHE A 140 4.92 6.56 -1.39
CA PHE A 140 5.89 5.48 -1.25
C PHE A 140 5.70 4.41 -2.32
N ALA A 141 6.77 3.68 -2.65
CA ALA A 141 6.66 2.52 -3.53
C ALA A 141 5.90 1.38 -2.85
N HIS A 142 5.22 0.56 -3.66
CA HIS A 142 4.60 -0.68 -3.21
C HIS A 142 5.62 -1.59 -2.52
N GLY A 143 5.16 -2.32 -1.50
CA GLY A 143 5.99 -3.29 -0.76
C GLY A 143 6.98 -2.67 0.23
N THR A 144 7.09 -1.34 0.29
CA THR A 144 7.89 -0.67 1.33
C THR A 144 7.30 -0.89 2.73
N PRO A 145 8.11 -0.86 3.81
CA PRO A 145 7.58 -0.99 5.17
C PRO A 145 6.50 0.04 5.51
N ALA A 146 6.63 1.28 5.01
CA ALA A 146 5.64 2.33 5.14
C ALA A 146 4.30 1.95 4.46
N TRP A 147 4.37 1.42 3.23
CA TRP A 147 3.19 0.95 2.51
C TRP A 147 2.51 -0.24 3.20
N VAL A 148 3.29 -1.21 3.71
CA VAL A 148 2.73 -2.38 4.42
C VAL A 148 1.99 -1.94 5.68
N ARG A 149 2.60 -1.06 6.48
CA ARG A 149 1.96 -0.54 7.70
C ARG A 149 0.72 0.29 7.38
N TRP A 150 0.79 1.11 6.32
CA TRP A 150 -0.38 1.83 5.81
C TRP A 150 -1.52 0.87 5.43
N ARG A 151 -1.25 -0.20 4.68
CA ARG A 151 -2.26 -1.22 4.31
C ARG A 151 -2.89 -1.87 5.54
N GLN A 152 -2.09 -2.23 6.54
CA GLN A 152 -2.58 -2.81 7.79
C GLN A 152 -3.48 -1.84 8.54
N LEU A 153 -3.12 -0.55 8.58
CA LEU A 153 -3.90 0.48 9.24
C LEU A 153 -5.21 0.78 8.49
N SER A 154 -5.16 0.90 7.16
CA SER A 154 -6.33 1.08 6.29
C SER A 154 -7.32 -0.08 6.35
N ALA A 155 -6.83 -1.30 6.54
CA ALA A 155 -7.67 -2.50 6.64
C ALA A 155 -8.31 -2.67 8.04
N ASN A 156 -7.84 -1.93 9.05
CA ASN A 156 -8.37 -2.03 10.40
C ASN A 156 -9.59 -1.11 10.59
N PRO A 157 -10.82 -1.66 10.73
CA PRO A 157 -12.03 -0.85 10.90
C PRO A 157 -12.08 -0.11 12.24
N ARG A 158 -11.17 -0.42 13.17
CA ARG A 158 -11.04 0.23 14.48
C ARG A 158 -9.89 1.24 14.52
N ALA A 159 -9.21 1.48 13.40
CA ALA A 159 -8.15 2.48 13.34
C ALA A 159 -8.71 3.87 13.68
N THR A 160 -8.10 4.51 14.68
CA THR A 160 -8.46 5.85 15.14
C THR A 160 -7.59 6.90 14.47
N GLU A 161 -8.00 8.16 14.56
CA GLU A 161 -7.16 9.27 14.11
C GLU A 161 -5.81 9.32 14.82
N ALA A 162 -5.73 8.89 16.09
CA ALA A 162 -4.47 8.82 16.83
C ALA A 162 -3.50 7.81 16.19
N ASP A 163 -4.00 6.67 15.70
CA ASP A 163 -3.19 5.69 14.99
C ASP A 163 -2.65 6.25 13.67
N TRP A 164 -3.49 7.01 12.96
CA TRP A 164 -3.09 7.74 11.74
C TRP A 164 -2.04 8.80 12.02
N ILE A 165 -2.22 9.59 13.07
CA ILE A 165 -1.25 10.61 13.50
C ILE A 165 0.09 9.94 13.83
N GLY A 166 0.08 8.88 14.64
CA GLY A 166 1.29 8.14 15.01
C GLY A 166 1.97 7.47 13.81
N PHE A 167 1.20 6.99 12.84
CA PHE A 167 1.72 6.52 11.57
C PHE A 167 2.47 7.63 10.82
N TYR A 168 1.84 8.77 10.58
CA TYR A 168 2.47 9.87 9.84
C TYR A 168 3.69 10.46 10.57
N GLN A 169 3.64 10.59 11.89
CA GLN A 169 4.79 11.04 12.69
C GLN A 169 5.98 10.08 12.54
N SER A 170 5.74 8.77 12.49
CA SER A 170 6.81 7.78 12.30
C SER A 170 7.43 7.76 10.90
N LEU A 171 6.85 8.45 9.92
CA LEU A 171 7.45 8.62 8.59
C LEU A 171 8.44 9.79 8.53
N GLN A 172 8.42 10.68 9.53
CA GLN A 172 9.31 11.85 9.60
C GLN A 172 10.65 11.55 10.31
N SER A 173 10.71 10.43 11.05
CA SER A 173 11.87 9.95 11.80
C SER A 173 12.74 9.01 10.95
#